data_AF-A0A956ACT4-F1
#
_entry.id   AF-A0A956ACT4-F1
#
_cell.length_a   1.000
_cell.length_b   1.000
_cell.length_c   1.000
_cell.angle_alpha   90.00
_cell.angle_beta   90.00
_cell.angle_gamma   90.00
#
_symmetry.space_group_name_H-M   'P 1'
#
loop_
_entity.id
_entity.type
_entity.pdbx_description
1 polymer ?
#
loop_
_entity_poly.entity_id
_entity_poly.type
_entity_poly.pdbx_seq_one_letter_code
_entity_poly.pdbx_strand_id
1 'polypeptide(L)'
;MSTASEFYHLTTSSAGRLTLFDTETVLRRCVTALISRIRTTGLMFSLVDDHFHYVLEGTREEVGLIARAVSNSIRRLSGRKLSPTYIQPVESRRHIARLIEYLALQSERHGLLGHPALYTGSSFLDLIGARACGFPATLFLKFPRLRRAQLYETVGLAPPLSELSLDALRGESAERLLALAEAIYAYGGDRGSQPDTSRRVRRLVAGVGRALEMRDEELSRILGVAPRSVRRYAASMEVRAELPSGCRALLTRYLLEQSVQRAKASQAAN
;
A
#
# COMPACT_ATOMS: atom_id res chain seq x y z
N MET A 1 -23.65 22.59 17.21
CA MET A 1 -22.24 22.97 17.41
C MET A 1 -21.39 21.90 16.75
N SER A 2 -20.58 22.25 15.75
CA SER A 2 -19.67 21.27 15.12
C SER A 2 -18.56 20.96 16.13
N THR A 3 -18.50 19.73 16.64
CA THR A 3 -17.39 19.27 17.46
C THR A 3 -16.12 19.33 16.62
N ALA A 4 -15.08 20.02 17.10
CA ALA A 4 -13.81 20.06 16.41
C ALA A 4 -13.33 18.62 16.19
N SER A 5 -13.05 18.27 14.94
CA SER A 5 -12.55 16.95 14.58
C SER A 5 -11.16 16.74 15.19
N GLU A 6 -10.98 15.66 15.94
CA GLU A 6 -9.72 15.31 16.60
C GLU A 6 -9.02 14.16 15.86
N PHE A 7 -7.73 13.96 16.16
CA PHE A 7 -6.97 12.82 15.65
C PHE A 7 -6.71 11.81 16.76
N TYR A 8 -6.78 10.53 16.43
CA TYR A 8 -6.54 9.43 17.35
C TYR A 8 -5.51 8.46 16.77
N HIS A 9 -4.54 8.06 17.58
CA HIS A 9 -3.63 6.95 17.30
C HIS A 9 -4.18 5.69 17.95
N LEU A 10 -4.34 4.65 17.13
CA LEU A 10 -4.89 3.37 17.55
C LEU A 10 -3.83 2.29 17.43
N THR A 11 -3.82 1.39 18.40
CA THR A 11 -2.93 0.22 18.42
C THR A 11 -3.73 -1.02 18.80
N THR A 12 -3.65 -2.07 17.99
CA THR A 12 -4.28 -3.36 18.29
C THR A 12 -3.26 -4.48 18.08
N SER A 13 -3.06 -5.31 19.10
CA SER A 13 -2.15 -6.46 19.06
C SER A 13 -2.91 -7.77 19.03
N SER A 14 -2.24 -8.83 18.59
CA SER A 14 -2.69 -10.19 18.85
C SER A 14 -2.70 -10.49 20.36
N ALA A 15 -3.61 -11.35 20.78
CA ALA A 15 -3.58 -11.90 22.13
C ALA A 15 -2.30 -12.72 22.31
N GLY A 16 -1.50 -12.40 23.33
CA GLY A 16 -0.24 -13.08 23.60
C GLY A 16 0.89 -12.76 22.61
N ARG A 17 0.80 -11.68 21.82
CA ARG A 17 1.88 -11.25 20.90
C ARG A 17 2.25 -12.29 19.84
N LEU A 18 1.28 -13.11 19.44
CA LEU A 18 1.41 -14.06 18.34
C LEU A 18 1.45 -13.36 16.97
N THR A 19 2.12 -13.96 16.00
CA THR A 19 2.15 -13.46 14.61
C THR A 19 0.73 -13.42 14.00
N LEU A 20 0.33 -12.23 13.56
CA LEU A 20 -0.93 -11.94 12.87
C LEU A 20 -0.85 -12.22 11.37
N PHE A 21 0.29 -11.95 10.74
CA PHE A 21 0.46 -12.01 9.30
C PHE A 21 1.56 -13.01 8.97
N ASP A 22 1.20 -14.28 8.95
CA ASP A 22 2.11 -15.41 8.68
C ASP A 22 2.59 -15.47 7.22
N THR A 23 1.83 -14.84 6.31
CA THR A 23 2.11 -14.83 4.88
C THR A 23 1.85 -13.44 4.29
N GLU A 24 2.56 -13.12 3.21
CA GLU A 24 2.35 -11.91 2.42
C GLU A 24 0.90 -11.84 1.87
N THR A 25 0.30 -12.98 1.53
CA THR A 25 -1.11 -13.06 1.11
C THR A 25 -2.06 -12.59 2.20
N VAL A 26 -1.88 -13.05 3.45
CA VAL A 26 -2.72 -12.62 4.58
C VAL A 26 -2.47 -11.14 4.88
N LEU A 27 -1.22 -10.67 4.88
CA LEU A 27 -0.87 -9.26 5.08
C LEU A 27 -1.59 -8.36 4.06
N ARG A 28 -1.49 -8.68 2.77
CA ARG A 28 -2.15 -7.94 1.67
C ARG A 28 -3.66 -7.86 1.86
N ARG A 29 -4.31 -8.98 2.19
CA ARG A 29 -5.76 -9.01 2.47
C ARG A 29 -6.13 -8.14 3.67
N CYS A 30 -5.34 -8.18 4.73
CA CYS A 30 -5.53 -7.35 5.92
C CYS A 30 -5.33 -5.85 5.61
N VAL A 31 -4.36 -5.49 4.77
CA VAL A 31 -4.17 -4.11 4.27
C VAL A 31 -5.41 -3.65 3.52
N THR A 32 -5.90 -4.42 2.53
CA THR A 32 -7.11 -4.04 1.78
C THR A 32 -8.32 -3.90 2.71
N ALA A 33 -8.49 -4.82 3.66
CA ALA A 33 -9.58 -4.78 4.63
C ALA A 33 -9.49 -3.53 5.51
N LEU A 34 -8.32 -3.20 6.05
CA LEU A 34 -8.09 -2.00 6.85
C LEU A 34 -8.39 -0.73 6.05
N ILE A 35 -7.80 -0.57 4.86
CA ILE A 35 -8.03 0.59 3.98
C ILE A 35 -9.52 0.77 3.71
N SER A 36 -10.26 -0.31 3.42
CA SER A 36 -11.70 -0.24 3.13
C SER A 36 -12.52 0.35 4.28
N ARG A 37 -12.05 0.22 5.52
CA ARG A 37 -12.72 0.74 6.73
C ARG A 37 -12.28 2.15 7.09
N ILE A 38 -11.06 2.54 6.73
CA ILE A 38 -10.49 3.83 7.13
C ILE A 38 -10.37 4.83 5.97
N ARG A 39 -10.77 4.50 4.74
CA ARG A 39 -10.54 5.35 3.55
C ARG A 39 -11.08 6.78 3.60
N THR A 40 -11.97 7.13 4.52
CA THR A 40 -12.54 8.49 4.64
C THR A 40 -11.95 9.28 5.81
N THR A 41 -11.40 8.59 6.81
CA THR A 41 -10.93 9.19 8.08
C THR A 41 -9.47 8.89 8.39
N GLY A 42 -8.87 7.93 7.70
CA GLY A 42 -7.51 7.48 7.91
C GLY A 42 -6.49 8.48 7.41
N LEU A 43 -5.43 8.66 8.19
CA LEU A 43 -4.27 9.46 7.85
C LEU A 43 -3.06 8.59 7.51
N MET A 44 -2.81 7.56 8.32
CA MET A 44 -1.68 6.63 8.17
C MET A 44 -1.98 5.30 8.84
N PHE A 45 -1.22 4.25 8.49
CA PHE A 45 -1.24 2.97 9.18
C PHE A 45 0.07 2.20 9.01
N SER A 46 0.29 1.22 9.88
CA SER A 46 1.34 0.21 9.73
C SER A 46 0.89 -1.10 10.37
N LEU A 47 0.90 -2.19 9.60
CA LEU A 47 0.63 -3.56 10.04
C LEU A 47 1.97 -4.27 10.18
N VAL A 48 2.39 -4.62 11.39
CA VAL A 48 3.63 -5.39 11.68
C VAL A 48 3.30 -6.82 12.11
N ASP A 49 4.29 -7.64 12.43
CA ASP A 49 4.12 -9.07 12.69
C ASP A 49 3.03 -9.41 13.70
N ASP A 50 2.97 -8.75 14.87
CA ASP A 50 2.07 -9.11 15.97
C ASP A 50 1.00 -8.04 16.30
N HIS A 51 1.09 -6.87 15.68
CA HIS A 51 0.15 -5.78 15.92
C HIS A 51 0.03 -4.82 14.73
N PHE A 52 -0.91 -3.89 14.83
CA PHE A 52 -1.08 -2.85 13.82
C PHE A 52 -1.47 -1.52 14.46
N HIS A 53 -1.00 -0.46 13.81
CA HIS A 53 -1.28 0.91 14.15
C HIS A 53 -2.00 1.63 13.02
N TYR A 54 -2.84 2.58 13.37
CA TYR A 54 -3.46 3.48 12.40
C TYR A 54 -3.88 4.78 13.09
N VAL A 55 -3.93 5.85 12.29
CA VAL A 55 -4.32 7.18 12.76
C VAL A 55 -5.59 7.59 12.05
N LEU A 56 -6.62 7.95 12.82
CA LEU A 56 -7.92 8.37 12.32
C LEU A 56 -8.23 9.81 12.73
N GLU A 57 -9.03 10.47 11.90
CA GLU A 57 -9.73 11.71 12.19
C GLU A 57 -11.20 11.42 12.54
N GLY A 58 -11.74 12.04 13.60
CA GLY A 58 -13.15 11.94 13.98
C GLY A 58 -13.39 12.16 15.46
N THR A 59 -14.61 11.85 15.92
CA THR A 59 -14.95 11.78 17.35
C THR A 59 -14.45 10.47 17.96
N ARG A 60 -14.30 10.41 19.30
CA ARG A 60 -13.86 9.19 19.99
C ARG A 60 -14.80 8.01 19.75
N GLU A 61 -16.10 8.27 19.70
CA GLU A 61 -17.15 7.29 19.47
C GLU A 61 -17.06 6.70 18.07
N GLU A 62 -16.97 7.54 17.04
CA GLU A 62 -16.79 7.12 15.64
C GLU A 62 -15.51 6.31 15.46
N VAL A 63 -14.41 6.77 16.05
CA VAL A 63 -13.11 6.09 16.04
C VAL A 63 -13.21 4.72 16.70
N GLY A 64 -13.92 4.58 17.82
CA GLY A 64 -14.18 3.31 18.49
C GLY A 64 -14.97 2.32 17.62
N LEU A 65 -15.99 2.79 16.91
CA LEU A 65 -16.77 1.97 15.98
C LEU A 65 -15.93 1.48 14.80
N ILE A 66 -15.11 2.36 14.20
CA ILE A 66 -14.19 1.99 13.13
C ILE A 66 -13.16 0.98 13.64
N ALA A 67 -12.59 1.18 14.83
CA ALA A 67 -11.62 0.29 15.42
C ALA A 67 -12.17 -1.14 15.62
N ARG A 68 -13.41 -1.25 16.07
CA ARG A 68 -14.11 -2.53 16.20
C ARG A 68 -14.30 -3.21 14.83
N ALA A 69 -14.69 -2.45 13.80
CA ALA A 69 -14.88 -2.97 12.45
C ALA A 69 -13.56 -3.46 11.81
N VAL A 70 -12.47 -2.71 12.01
CA VAL A 70 -11.11 -3.09 11.58
C VAL A 70 -10.68 -4.37 12.30
N SER A 71 -10.78 -4.41 13.63
CA SER A 71 -10.39 -5.57 14.44
C SER A 71 -11.17 -6.83 14.07
N ASN A 72 -12.49 -6.73 13.86
CA ASN A 72 -13.30 -7.86 13.41
C ASN A 72 -12.86 -8.39 12.03
N SER A 73 -12.52 -7.49 11.10
CA SER A 73 -12.08 -7.85 9.76
C SER A 73 -10.71 -8.54 9.79
N ILE A 74 -9.74 -7.97 10.51
CA ILE A 74 -8.39 -8.54 10.65
C ILE A 74 -8.45 -9.88 11.39
N ARG A 75 -9.18 -9.99 12.50
CA ARG A 75 -9.37 -11.26 13.24
C ARG A 75 -9.86 -12.39 12.34
N ARG A 76 -10.83 -12.10 11.45
CA ARG A 76 -11.37 -13.10 10.51
C ARG A 76 -10.31 -13.55 9.49
N LEU A 77 -9.46 -12.63 9.02
CA LEU A 77 -8.47 -12.91 7.99
C LEU A 77 -7.21 -13.59 8.54
N SER A 78 -6.73 -13.17 9.71
CA SER A 78 -5.55 -13.75 10.36
C SER A 78 -5.85 -15.03 11.14
N GLY A 79 -7.12 -15.28 11.49
CA GLY A 79 -7.50 -16.39 12.38
C GLY A 79 -6.98 -16.22 13.82
N ARG A 80 -6.42 -15.06 14.18
CA ARG A 80 -5.85 -14.80 15.51
C ARG A 80 -6.81 -14.00 16.39
N LYS A 81 -6.84 -14.31 17.69
CA LYS A 81 -7.49 -13.46 18.69
C LYS A 81 -6.73 -12.13 18.80
N LEU A 82 -7.47 -11.03 18.95
CA LEU A 82 -6.93 -9.69 19.11
C LEU A 82 -7.23 -9.17 20.53
N SER A 83 -6.29 -8.42 21.09
CA SER A 83 -6.50 -7.61 22.29
C SER A 83 -7.42 -6.43 21.99
N PRO A 84 -8.07 -5.82 23.00
CA PRO A 84 -8.79 -4.57 22.80
C PRO A 84 -7.90 -3.47 22.19
N THR A 85 -8.46 -2.68 21.27
CA THR A 85 -7.73 -1.56 20.66
C THR A 85 -7.46 -0.47 21.68
N TYR A 86 -6.21 -0.09 21.84
CA TYR A 86 -5.82 1.10 22.59
C TYR A 86 -6.05 2.35 21.72
N ILE A 87 -6.77 3.35 22.24
CA ILE A 87 -7.16 4.58 21.53
C ILE A 87 -6.63 5.80 22.27
N GLN A 88 -5.63 6.46 21.70
CA GLN A 88 -4.96 7.61 22.28
C GLN A 88 -5.20 8.88 21.44
N PRO A 89 -5.61 10.00 22.06
CA PRO A 89 -5.73 11.27 21.34
C PRO A 89 -4.36 11.79 20.89
N VAL A 90 -4.32 12.45 19.74
CA VAL A 90 -3.11 13.07 19.21
C VAL A 90 -3.14 14.57 19.53
N GLU A 91 -2.43 14.93 20.60
CA GLU A 91 -2.51 16.24 21.26
C GLU A 91 -1.84 17.39 20.50
N SER A 92 -0.96 17.12 19.54
CA SER A 92 -0.19 18.18 18.89
C SER A 92 0.34 17.81 17.50
N ARG A 93 0.72 18.85 16.73
CA ARG A 93 1.45 18.69 15.46
C ARG A 93 2.78 17.96 15.63
N ARG A 94 3.48 18.18 16.75
CA ARG A 94 4.72 17.46 17.09
C ARG A 94 4.44 15.96 17.30
N HIS A 95 3.29 15.62 17.89
CA HIS A 95 2.88 14.23 18.02
C HIS A 95 2.61 13.60 16.64
N ILE A 96 1.89 14.28 15.74
CA ILE A 96 1.72 13.79 14.36
C ILE A 96 3.06 13.59 13.64
N ALA A 97 4.00 14.55 13.74
CA ALA A 97 5.30 14.43 13.09
C ALA A 97 6.07 13.18 13.55
N ARG A 98 6.07 12.90 14.86
CA ARG A 98 6.65 11.67 15.42
C ARG A 98 5.91 10.42 14.95
N LEU A 99 4.58 10.46 14.82
CA LEU A 99 3.80 9.34 14.31
C LEU A 99 4.11 9.02 12.84
N ILE A 100 4.37 10.04 12.02
CA ILE A 100 4.75 9.84 10.60
C ILE A 100 6.02 8.99 10.53
N GLU A 101 7.07 9.42 11.24
CA GLU A 101 8.33 8.69 11.32
C GLU A 101 8.14 7.30 11.94
N TYR A 102 7.47 7.24 13.09
CA TYR A 102 7.22 6.02 13.83
C TYR A 102 6.53 4.97 12.96
N LEU A 103 5.47 5.33 12.23
CA LEU A 103 4.70 4.41 11.39
C LEU A 103 5.44 3.98 10.13
N ALA A 104 6.19 4.89 9.50
CA ALA A 104 6.97 4.60 8.31
C ALA A 104 8.11 3.60 8.58
N LEU A 105 8.71 3.65 9.78
CA LEU A 105 9.84 2.82 10.19
C LEU A 105 9.47 1.60 11.05
N GLN A 106 8.17 1.31 11.23
CA GLN A 106 7.73 0.21 12.08
C GLN A 106 8.29 -1.16 11.66
N SER A 107 8.34 -1.45 10.36
CA SER A 107 8.84 -2.75 9.89
C SER A 107 10.31 -2.99 10.25
N GLU A 108 11.15 -1.97 10.13
CA GLU A 108 12.56 -2.04 10.54
C GLU A 108 12.71 -2.20 12.05
N ARG A 109 11.93 -1.45 12.84
CA ARG A 109 11.94 -1.56 14.32
C ARG A 109 11.51 -2.94 14.81
N HIS A 110 10.67 -3.62 14.03
CA HIS A 110 10.24 -5.00 14.24
C HIS A 110 11.19 -6.05 13.64
N GLY A 111 12.30 -5.64 13.01
CA GLY A 111 13.24 -6.56 12.36
C GLY A 111 12.65 -7.33 11.19
N LEU A 112 11.59 -6.80 10.56
CA LEU A 112 10.95 -7.45 9.41
C LEU A 112 11.85 -7.35 8.18
N LEU A 113 11.87 -8.41 7.37
CA LEU A 113 12.73 -8.50 6.20
C LEU A 113 12.36 -7.44 5.14
N GLY A 114 13.39 -6.81 4.58
CA GLY A 114 13.26 -5.86 3.49
C GLY A 114 13.41 -4.40 3.92
N HIS A 115 13.39 -3.50 2.94
CA HIS A 115 13.53 -2.07 3.18
C HIS A 115 12.17 -1.47 3.59
N PRO A 116 12.08 -0.54 4.58
CA PRO A 116 10.81 0.04 5.04
C PRO A 116 9.95 0.63 3.93
N ALA A 117 10.60 1.30 2.97
CA ALA A 117 9.94 1.87 1.80
C ALA A 117 9.17 0.85 0.94
N LEU A 118 9.53 -0.43 0.97
CA LEU A 118 8.90 -1.48 0.17
C LEU A 118 7.88 -2.31 0.95
N TYR A 119 7.77 -2.09 2.26
CA TYR A 119 6.99 -2.94 3.16
C TYR A 119 5.48 -2.83 2.91
N THR A 120 4.84 -3.95 2.57
CA THR A 120 3.43 -4.02 2.20
C THR A 120 2.50 -3.53 3.32
N GLY A 121 2.82 -3.79 4.59
CA GLY A 121 1.99 -3.41 5.72
C GLY A 121 1.93 -1.91 6.02
N SER A 122 2.76 -1.08 5.37
CA SER A 122 2.87 0.36 5.66
C SER A 122 2.01 1.22 4.73
N SER A 123 1.41 2.30 5.25
CA SER A 123 0.73 3.33 4.44
C SER A 123 1.70 4.21 3.64
N PHE A 124 3.02 4.10 3.87
CA PHE A 124 4.03 4.84 3.10
C PHE A 124 3.77 4.71 1.59
N LEU A 125 3.53 3.48 1.11
CA LEU A 125 3.26 3.18 -0.29
C LEU A 125 2.03 3.93 -0.84
N ASP A 126 0.97 4.10 -0.05
CA ASP A 126 -0.18 4.88 -0.50
C ASP A 126 0.13 6.37 -0.56
N LEU A 127 0.83 6.89 0.46
CA LEU A 127 1.13 8.31 0.60
C LEU A 127 2.05 8.83 -0.52
N ILE A 128 2.99 8.00 -0.97
CA ILE A 128 3.85 8.32 -2.12
C ILE A 128 3.21 7.95 -3.48
N GLY A 129 2.03 7.32 -3.47
CA GLY A 129 1.33 6.91 -4.68
C GLY A 129 1.89 5.66 -5.36
N ALA A 130 2.66 4.83 -4.64
CA ALA A 130 3.14 3.52 -5.09
C ALA A 130 2.11 2.39 -4.88
N ARG A 131 0.93 2.69 -4.33
CA ARG A 131 -0.18 1.74 -4.15
C ARG A 131 -1.51 2.37 -4.59
N ALA A 132 -2.32 1.59 -5.30
CA ALA A 132 -3.60 1.98 -5.89
C ALA A 132 -4.80 1.32 -5.16
N CYS A 133 -4.73 1.22 -3.83
CA CYS A 133 -5.76 0.61 -2.99
C CYS A 133 -6.86 1.57 -2.52
N GLY A 134 -6.79 2.85 -2.92
CA GLY A 134 -7.80 3.86 -2.59
C GLY A 134 -7.69 4.44 -1.19
N PHE A 135 -6.52 4.34 -0.55
CA PHE A 135 -6.24 5.09 0.67
C PHE A 135 -6.05 6.57 0.32
N PRO A 136 -6.72 7.50 1.01
CA PRO A 136 -6.70 8.91 0.65
C PRO A 136 -5.36 9.56 1.02
N ALA A 137 -4.93 10.53 0.21
CA ALA A 137 -3.81 11.40 0.53
C ALA A 137 -4.21 12.55 1.49
N THR A 138 -5.20 12.33 2.36
CA THR A 138 -5.77 13.31 3.31
C THR A 138 -4.70 13.90 4.23
N LEU A 139 -3.65 13.13 4.54
CA LEU A 139 -2.51 13.59 5.33
C LEU A 139 -1.93 14.90 4.79
N PHE A 140 -1.70 15.04 3.48
CA PHE A 140 -1.12 16.27 2.92
C PHE A 140 -2.11 17.44 2.91
N LEU A 141 -3.42 17.17 2.84
CA LEU A 141 -4.45 18.20 2.95
C LEU A 141 -4.52 18.76 4.37
N LYS A 142 -4.40 17.90 5.39
CA LYS A 142 -4.45 18.27 6.82
C LYS A 142 -3.14 18.87 7.32
N PHE A 143 -2.01 18.45 6.74
CA PHE A 143 -0.67 18.91 7.10
C PHE A 143 0.02 19.52 5.87
N PRO A 144 -0.38 20.72 5.42
CA PRO A 144 0.08 21.32 4.16
C PRO A 144 1.56 21.74 4.18
N ARG A 145 2.28 21.60 5.29
CA ARG A 145 3.74 21.76 5.37
C ARG A 145 4.49 20.45 5.19
N LEU A 146 3.82 19.30 5.37
CA LEU A 146 4.39 18.00 5.07
C LEU A 146 4.61 17.90 3.55
N ARG A 147 5.79 17.45 3.16
CA ARG A 147 6.18 17.23 1.76
C ARG A 147 6.39 15.74 1.54
N ARG A 148 6.11 15.26 0.33
CA ARG A 148 6.41 13.86 -0.04
C ARG A 148 7.89 13.54 0.13
N ALA A 149 8.78 14.49 -0.17
CA ALA A 149 10.23 14.33 0.02
C ALA A 149 10.61 13.91 1.45
N GLN A 150 9.97 14.51 2.47
CA GLN A 150 10.20 14.17 3.87
C GLN A 150 9.83 12.72 4.20
N LEU A 151 8.84 12.13 3.50
CA LEU A 151 8.51 10.72 3.67
C LEU A 151 9.62 9.81 3.09
N TYR A 152 10.20 10.18 1.95
CA TYR A 152 11.33 9.43 1.37
C TYR A 152 12.56 9.49 2.30
N GLU A 153 12.89 10.69 2.79
CA GLU A 153 13.99 10.90 3.73
C GLU A 153 13.80 10.07 5.01
N THR A 154 12.58 10.01 5.52
CA THR A 154 12.22 9.19 6.71
C THR A 154 12.63 7.73 6.54
N VAL A 155 12.50 7.16 5.34
CA VAL A 155 12.87 5.77 5.04
C VAL A 155 14.27 5.66 4.43
N GLY A 156 15.12 6.68 4.55
CA GLY A 156 16.51 6.64 4.07
C GLY A 156 16.66 6.71 2.55
N LEU A 157 15.68 7.26 1.83
CA LEU A 157 15.72 7.41 0.38
C LEU A 157 15.73 8.87 -0.03
N ALA A 158 16.44 9.18 -1.12
CA ALA A 158 16.21 10.41 -1.86
C ALA A 158 14.86 10.32 -2.61
N PRO A 159 14.10 11.42 -2.73
CA PRO A 159 12.89 11.43 -3.53
C PRO A 159 13.21 11.09 -4.99
N PRO A 160 12.43 10.21 -5.65
CA PRO A 160 12.66 9.88 -7.05
C PRO A 160 12.42 11.14 -7.90
N LEU A 161 13.45 11.54 -8.63
CA LEU A 161 13.44 12.74 -9.48
C LEU A 161 13.04 12.44 -10.93
N SER A 162 12.81 11.18 -11.29
CA SER A 162 12.55 10.79 -12.68
C SER A 162 11.09 10.99 -13.07
N GLU A 163 10.88 11.49 -14.28
CA GLU A 163 9.60 11.51 -14.95
C GLU A 163 9.01 10.09 -15.05
N LEU A 164 7.72 9.96 -14.75
CA LEU A 164 7.02 8.68 -14.82
C LEU A 164 6.73 8.34 -16.29
N SER A 165 7.57 7.50 -16.88
CA SER A 165 7.39 6.99 -18.25
C SER A 165 7.29 5.47 -18.28
N LEU A 166 6.40 4.94 -19.12
CA LEU A 166 6.34 3.49 -19.40
C LEU A 166 7.66 2.96 -19.97
N ASP A 167 8.46 3.81 -20.61
CA ASP A 167 9.76 3.42 -21.14
C ASP A 167 10.72 2.91 -20.06
N ALA A 168 10.52 3.32 -18.79
CA ALA A 168 11.28 2.81 -17.66
C ALA A 168 11.06 1.30 -17.42
N LEU A 169 9.97 0.73 -17.94
CA LEU A 169 9.62 -0.68 -17.85
C LEU A 169 10.03 -1.47 -19.11
N ARG A 170 10.66 -0.84 -20.11
CA ARG A 170 11.15 -1.57 -21.28
C ARG A 170 12.19 -2.61 -20.83
N GLY A 171 12.02 -3.84 -21.30
CA GLY A 171 12.87 -4.97 -20.93
C GLY A 171 12.41 -5.75 -19.69
N GLU A 172 11.40 -5.27 -18.97
CA GLU A 172 10.79 -6.03 -17.87
C GLU A 172 9.93 -7.19 -18.39
N SER A 173 9.89 -8.31 -17.68
CA SER A 173 9.09 -9.47 -18.08
C SER A 173 7.61 -9.35 -17.68
N ALA A 174 6.74 -10.14 -18.32
CA ALA A 174 5.32 -10.20 -17.96
C ALA A 174 5.09 -10.64 -16.50
N GLU A 175 5.90 -11.55 -15.96
CA GLU A 175 5.86 -11.99 -14.56
C GLU A 175 6.17 -10.83 -13.62
N ARG A 176 7.14 -10.00 -14.00
CA ARG A 176 7.55 -8.86 -13.20
C ARG A 176 6.47 -7.78 -13.18
N LEU A 177 5.84 -7.51 -14.33
CA LEU A 177 4.67 -6.62 -14.39
C LEU A 177 3.51 -7.15 -13.54
N LEU A 178 3.27 -8.47 -13.55
CA LEU A 178 2.26 -9.08 -12.68
C LEU A 178 2.60 -8.87 -11.20
N ALA A 179 3.83 -9.19 -10.77
CA ALA A 179 4.24 -9.02 -9.39
C ALA A 179 4.11 -7.56 -8.89
N LEU A 180 4.49 -6.60 -9.73
CA LEU A 180 4.29 -5.17 -9.45
C LEU A 180 2.80 -4.82 -9.32
N ALA A 181 1.98 -5.25 -10.28
CA ALA A 181 0.55 -5.00 -10.26
C ALA A 181 -0.14 -5.61 -9.03
N GLU A 182 0.26 -6.82 -8.61
CA GLU A 182 -0.25 -7.43 -7.39
C GLU A 182 0.16 -6.64 -6.13
N ALA A 183 1.39 -6.14 -6.08
CA ALA A 183 1.88 -5.32 -4.97
C ALA A 183 1.10 -3.99 -4.87
N ILE A 184 0.90 -3.26 -5.98
CA ILE A 184 0.19 -1.97 -5.94
C ILE A 184 -1.31 -2.11 -5.65
N TYR A 185 -1.90 -3.29 -5.83
CA TYR A 185 -3.29 -3.54 -5.48
C TYR A 185 -3.45 -4.30 -4.16
N ALA A 186 -2.34 -4.59 -3.45
CA ALA A 186 -2.32 -5.48 -2.30
C ALA A 186 -3.15 -6.75 -2.58
N TYR A 187 -2.95 -7.35 -3.75
CA TYR A 187 -3.66 -8.55 -4.17
C TYR A 187 -2.96 -9.78 -3.59
N GLY A 188 -3.71 -10.59 -2.84
CA GLY A 188 -3.18 -11.77 -2.15
C GLY A 188 -3.12 -13.05 -3.00
N GLY A 189 -3.42 -13.00 -4.29
CA GLY A 189 -3.37 -14.17 -5.18
C GLY A 189 -4.65 -15.03 -5.21
N ASP A 190 -5.46 -15.00 -4.15
CA ASP A 190 -6.71 -15.77 -4.08
C ASP A 190 -7.83 -15.14 -4.94
N ARG A 191 -8.06 -15.77 -6.10
CA ARG A 191 -9.04 -15.33 -7.11
C ARG A 191 -10.48 -15.35 -6.57
N GLY A 192 -10.79 -16.24 -5.63
CA GLY A 192 -12.15 -16.40 -5.11
C GLY A 192 -12.56 -15.28 -4.16
N SER A 193 -11.60 -14.72 -3.40
CA SER A 193 -11.92 -13.74 -2.35
C SER A 193 -11.83 -12.28 -2.79
N GLN A 194 -11.20 -11.97 -3.94
CA GLN A 194 -11.04 -10.58 -4.43
C GLN A 194 -11.23 -10.45 -5.97
N PRO A 195 -12.42 -10.77 -6.52
CA PRO A 195 -12.64 -10.83 -7.96
C PRO A 195 -12.42 -9.48 -8.67
N ASP A 196 -12.82 -8.36 -8.05
CA ASP A 196 -12.63 -7.03 -8.61
C ASP A 196 -11.16 -6.61 -8.63
N THR A 197 -10.41 -6.89 -7.57
CA THR A 197 -8.97 -6.62 -7.50
C THR A 197 -8.23 -7.45 -8.53
N SER A 198 -8.56 -8.74 -8.65
CA SER A 198 -7.98 -9.62 -9.68
C SER A 198 -8.24 -9.09 -11.10
N ARG A 199 -9.45 -8.58 -11.37
CA ARG A 199 -9.79 -7.94 -12.65
C ARG A 199 -8.97 -6.67 -12.89
N ARG A 200 -8.75 -5.84 -11.87
CA ARG A 200 -7.92 -4.63 -11.96
C ARG A 200 -6.46 -4.96 -12.26
N VAL A 201 -5.87 -5.94 -11.56
CA VAL A 201 -4.51 -6.45 -11.81
C VAL A 201 -4.38 -6.90 -13.27
N ARG A 202 -5.29 -7.76 -13.75
CA ARG A 202 -5.28 -8.26 -15.13
C ARG A 202 -5.42 -7.17 -16.18
N ARG A 203 -6.30 -6.20 -15.95
CA ARG A 203 -6.48 -5.04 -16.83
C ARG A 203 -5.20 -4.22 -16.93
N LEU A 204 -4.58 -3.93 -15.80
CA LEU A 204 -3.35 -3.16 -15.76
C LEU A 204 -2.20 -3.87 -16.48
N VAL A 205 -1.96 -5.15 -16.16
CA VAL A 205 -0.87 -5.93 -16.77
C VAL A 205 -1.09 -6.09 -18.27
N ALA A 206 -2.32 -6.41 -18.72
CA ALA A 206 -2.62 -6.54 -20.14
C ALA A 206 -2.44 -5.21 -20.89
N GLY A 207 -2.88 -4.10 -20.31
CA GLY A 207 -2.77 -2.79 -20.93
C GLY A 207 -1.31 -2.29 -20.98
N VAL A 208 -0.57 -2.38 -19.87
CA VAL A 208 0.85 -1.99 -19.80
C VAL A 208 1.70 -2.90 -20.67
N GLY A 209 1.50 -4.22 -20.59
CA GLY A 209 2.26 -5.19 -21.40
C GLY A 209 2.09 -4.95 -22.90
N ARG A 210 0.87 -4.68 -23.37
CA ARG A 210 0.66 -4.33 -24.79
C ARG A 210 1.27 -2.99 -25.19
N ALA A 211 1.25 -2.00 -24.30
CA ALA A 211 1.94 -0.72 -24.53
C ALA A 211 3.47 -0.88 -24.62
N LEU A 212 4.01 -1.95 -24.03
CA LEU A 212 5.40 -2.38 -24.11
C LEU A 212 5.63 -3.45 -25.20
N GLU A 213 4.68 -3.60 -26.13
CA GLU A 213 4.76 -4.51 -27.29
C GLU A 213 4.91 -6.01 -26.92
N MET A 214 4.51 -6.42 -25.72
CA MET A 214 4.47 -7.82 -25.33
C MET A 214 3.41 -8.60 -26.13
N ARG A 215 3.73 -9.86 -26.44
CA ARG A 215 2.82 -10.74 -27.18
C ARG A 215 1.62 -11.16 -26.32
N ASP A 216 0.45 -11.24 -26.94
CA ASP A 216 -0.79 -11.66 -26.27
C ASP A 216 -0.66 -13.06 -25.65
N GLU A 217 0.07 -13.98 -26.30
CA GLU A 217 0.28 -15.36 -25.84
C GLU A 217 1.05 -15.40 -24.51
N GLU A 218 2.08 -14.57 -24.40
CA GLU A 218 2.89 -14.45 -23.18
C GLU A 218 2.06 -13.91 -22.03
N LEU A 219 1.37 -12.79 -22.25
CA LEU A 219 0.46 -12.19 -21.26
C LEU A 219 -0.66 -13.17 -20.85
N SER A 220 -1.18 -13.94 -21.80
CA SER A 220 -2.25 -14.92 -21.56
C SER A 220 -1.83 -16.02 -20.58
N ARG A 221 -0.58 -16.51 -20.73
CA ARG A 221 0.02 -17.55 -19.88
C ARG A 221 0.15 -17.05 -18.46
N ILE A 222 0.74 -15.86 -18.28
CA ILE A 222 1.01 -15.29 -16.97
C ILE A 222 -0.27 -14.88 -16.24
N LEU A 223 -1.25 -14.31 -16.95
CA LEU A 223 -2.52 -13.92 -16.36
C LEU A 223 -3.47 -15.10 -16.12
N GLY A 224 -3.18 -16.26 -16.72
CA GLY A 224 -4.01 -17.46 -16.68
C GLY A 224 -5.40 -17.22 -17.28
N VAL A 225 -5.44 -16.58 -18.45
CA VAL A 225 -6.67 -16.27 -19.21
C VAL A 225 -6.44 -16.49 -20.71
N ALA A 226 -7.49 -16.64 -21.51
CA ALA A 226 -7.35 -16.76 -22.96
C ALA A 226 -6.79 -15.47 -23.61
N PRO A 227 -6.04 -15.54 -24.73
CA PRO A 227 -5.53 -14.36 -25.46
C PRO A 227 -6.61 -13.32 -25.81
N ARG A 228 -7.82 -13.78 -26.18
CA ARG A 228 -8.98 -12.87 -26.40
C ARG A 228 -9.32 -12.02 -25.17
N SER A 229 -9.13 -12.56 -23.97
CA SER A 229 -9.34 -11.81 -22.72
C SER A 229 -8.26 -10.76 -22.49
N VAL A 230 -7.01 -11.03 -22.86
CA VAL A 230 -5.91 -10.05 -22.82
C VAL A 230 -6.26 -8.84 -23.68
N ARG A 231 -6.66 -9.06 -24.94
CA ARG A 231 -7.09 -7.97 -25.83
C ARG A 231 -8.23 -7.14 -25.26
N ARG A 232 -9.26 -7.81 -24.72
CA ARG A 232 -10.41 -7.14 -24.07
C ARG A 232 -9.99 -6.34 -22.85
N TYR A 233 -9.09 -6.87 -22.03
CA TYR A 233 -8.58 -6.17 -20.85
C TYR A 233 -7.76 -4.94 -21.23
N ALA A 234 -6.86 -5.07 -22.20
CA ALA A 234 -6.06 -3.96 -22.70
C ALA A 234 -6.91 -2.87 -23.35
N ALA A 235 -7.89 -3.23 -24.19
CA ALA A 235 -8.80 -2.26 -24.80
C ALA A 235 -9.64 -1.50 -23.77
N SER A 236 -9.92 -2.09 -22.60
CA SER A 236 -10.62 -1.40 -21.51
C SER A 236 -9.74 -0.44 -20.71
N MET A 237 -8.43 -0.48 -20.92
CA MET A 237 -7.48 0.48 -20.36
C MET A 237 -7.34 1.62 -21.37
N GLU A 238 -8.36 2.47 -21.49
CA GLU A 238 -8.25 3.69 -22.30
C GLU A 238 -7.05 4.52 -21.79
N VAL A 239 -6.00 4.60 -22.60
CA VAL A 239 -4.91 5.53 -22.40
C VAL A 239 -5.43 6.91 -22.79
N ARG A 240 -6.04 7.61 -21.84
CA ARG A 240 -6.29 9.05 -21.98
C ARG A 240 -4.94 9.79 -21.93
N ALA A 241 -4.93 11.08 -22.28
CA ALA A 241 -3.72 11.93 -22.24
C ALA A 241 -2.98 11.90 -20.89
N GLU A 242 -3.67 11.53 -19.80
CA GLU A 242 -3.06 11.24 -18.51
C GLU A 242 -2.99 9.73 -18.22
N LEU A 243 -1.83 9.27 -17.73
CA LEU A 243 -1.63 7.90 -17.27
C LEU A 243 -2.71 7.50 -16.24
N PRO A 244 -3.42 6.37 -16.42
CA PRO A 244 -4.34 5.85 -15.42
C PRO A 244 -3.67 5.72 -14.04
N SER A 245 -4.43 5.90 -12.95
CA SER A 245 -3.89 5.84 -11.59
C SER A 245 -3.14 4.54 -11.28
N GLY A 246 -3.58 3.41 -11.84
CA GLY A 246 -2.87 2.13 -11.76
C GLY A 246 -1.50 2.16 -12.44
N CYS A 247 -1.39 2.76 -13.63
CA CYS A 247 -0.11 2.90 -14.34
C CYS A 247 0.86 3.79 -13.56
N ARG A 248 0.37 4.93 -13.03
CA ARG A 248 1.19 5.80 -12.17
C ARG A 248 1.70 5.07 -10.94
N ALA A 249 0.84 4.32 -10.25
CA ALA A 249 1.25 3.56 -9.08
C ALA A 249 2.25 2.45 -9.41
N LEU A 250 2.07 1.76 -10.54
CA LEU A 250 3.00 0.74 -11.02
C LEU A 250 4.39 1.35 -11.29
N LEU A 251 4.44 2.48 -11.99
CA LEU A 251 5.70 3.18 -12.28
C LEU A 251 6.37 3.70 -11.01
N THR A 252 5.62 4.34 -10.11
CA THR A 252 6.14 4.79 -8.81
C THR A 252 6.71 3.63 -8.01
N ARG A 253 6.00 2.49 -7.96
CA ARG A 253 6.47 1.29 -7.26
C ARG A 253 7.75 0.73 -7.88
N TYR A 254 7.81 0.66 -9.20
CA TYR A 254 8.99 0.20 -9.92
C TYR A 254 10.21 1.09 -9.63
N LEU A 255 10.08 2.40 -9.79
CA LEU A 255 11.16 3.35 -9.52
C LEU A 255 11.60 3.33 -8.05
N LEU A 256 10.67 3.14 -7.12
CA LEU A 256 10.98 2.97 -5.70
C LEU A 256 11.84 1.72 -5.44
N GLU A 257 11.52 0.59 -6.06
CA GLU A 257 12.32 -0.62 -5.95
C GLU A 257 13.72 -0.42 -6.53
N GLN A 258 13.85 0.28 -7.67
CA GLN A 258 15.15 0.66 -8.24
C GLN A 258 15.96 1.57 -7.31
N SER A 259 15.32 2.56 -6.68
CA SER A 259 15.98 3.45 -5.71
C SER A 259 16.51 2.70 -4.50
N VAL A 260 15.74 1.73 -3.98
CA VAL A 260 16.17 0.87 -2.87
C VAL A 260 17.38 0.01 -3.27
N GLN A 261 17.38 -0.56 -4.47
CA GLN A 261 18.53 -1.34 -4.93
C GLN A 261 19.79 -0.50 -5.09
N ARG A 262 19.66 0.71 -5.65
CA ARG A 262 20.80 1.66 -5.74
C ARG A 262 21.33 2.04 -4.37
N ALA A 263 20.45 2.37 -3.42
CA ALA A 263 20.86 2.71 -2.05
C ALA A 263 21.64 1.56 -1.38
N LYS A 264 21.17 0.32 -1.54
CA LYS A 264 21.87 -0.88 -1.04
C LYS A 264 23.24 -1.08 -1.70
N ALA A 265 23.32 -0.92 -3.02
CA ALA A 265 24.57 -1.04 -3.75
C ALA A 265 25.60 0.03 -3.31
N SER A 266 25.15 1.27 -3.08
CA SER A 266 26.00 2.35 -2.55
C SER A 266 26.47 2.07 -1.12
N GLN A 267 25.63 1.48 -0.26
CA GLN A 267 26.04 1.10 1.10
C GLN A 267 27.07 -0.04 1.09
N ALA A 268 26.98 -0.98 0.15
CA ALA A 268 27.92 -2.10 0.05
C ALA A 268 29.30 -1.71 -0.54
N ALA A 269 29.41 -0.55 -1.19
CA ALA A 269 30.64 -0.06 -1.78
C ALA A 269 31.49 0.80 -0.84
N ASN A 270 30.94 1.22 0.31
CA ASN A 270 31.62 2.01 1.35
C ASN A 270 32.08 1.12 2.50
#